data_AF-N9Y0B9-F1
#
_entry.id   AF-N9Y0B9-F1
#
_cell.length_a   1.000
_cell.length_b   1.000
_cell.length_c   1.000
_cell.angle_alpha   90.00
_cell.angle_beta   90.00
_cell.angle_gamma   90.00
#
_symmetry.space_group_name_H-M   'P 1'
#
loop_
_entity.id
_entity.type
_entity.pdbx_description
1 polymer ?
#
loop_
_entity_poly.entity_id
_entity_poly.type
_entity_poly.pdbx_seq_one_letter_code
_entity_poly.pdbx_strand_id
1 'polypeptide(L)'
;MYVEIILKRIDFRKDVVIENKEERELLLKIYKKARKKVNKKEKNSKFDSTIYFSNSSVVVIIYDKTKEREDKNLVVKEYEKNILRLEIRLFPKHLTYKNKSAKIERTLKSYLKNDIFSEYIDKHVLTILQRGNHYKIKIIESMLKENDNIKAKDRKEIIKFLNYISRYGFDSVINKLDDNKKYKYSRYTCKKYIKILSELNINPLIIPNRAGIDFIENKFCI
;
A
#
# COMPACT_ATOMS: atom_id res chain seq x y z
N MET A 1 46.27 1.05 -4.66
CA MET A 1 45.22 2.01 -4.26
C MET A 1 43.88 1.29 -4.33
N TYR A 2 43.22 1.05 -3.19
CA TYR A 2 41.92 0.37 -3.19
C TYR A 2 40.80 1.38 -3.43
N VAL A 3 39.90 1.09 -4.37
CA VAL A 3 38.71 1.91 -4.62
C VAL A 3 37.64 1.48 -3.62
N GLU A 4 37.30 2.37 -2.68
CA GLU A 4 36.18 2.14 -1.76
C GLU A 4 34.85 2.42 -2.48
N ILE A 5 34.05 1.37 -2.70
CA ILE A 5 32.74 1.49 -3.34
C ILE A 5 31.67 1.73 -2.26
N ILE A 6 31.12 2.94 -2.24
CA ILE A 6 30.06 3.33 -1.29
C ILE A 6 28.70 3.39 -1.99
N LEU A 7 27.75 2.58 -1.51
CA LEU A 7 26.36 2.61 -1.99
C LEU A 7 25.71 3.96 -1.70
N LYS A 8 25.33 4.67 -2.77
CA LYS A 8 24.59 5.94 -2.70
C LYS A 8 23.08 5.74 -2.79
N ARG A 9 22.63 4.74 -3.54
CA ARG A 9 21.21 4.46 -3.75
C ARG A 9 21.00 3.01 -4.11
N ILE A 10 19.88 2.45 -3.68
CA ILE A 10 19.39 1.15 -4.12
C ILE A 10 17.87 1.20 -4.25
N ASP A 11 17.35 0.51 -5.27
CA ASP A 11 15.92 0.40 -5.55
C ASP A 11 15.54 -1.07 -5.48
N PHE A 12 14.67 -1.42 -4.53
CA PHE A 12 14.03 -2.72 -4.49
C PHE A 12 12.78 -2.71 -5.37
N ARG A 13 12.52 -3.81 -6.05
CA ARG A 13 11.37 -3.97 -6.94
C ARG A 13 10.63 -5.25 -6.64
N LYS A 14 9.30 -5.17 -6.55
CA LYS A 14 8.39 -6.32 -6.58
C LYS A 14 7.40 -6.15 -7.73
N ASP A 15 7.40 -7.11 -8.64
CA ASP A 15 6.51 -7.14 -9.78
C ASP A 15 5.36 -8.11 -9.50
N VAL A 16 4.15 -7.67 -9.82
CA VAL A 16 2.94 -8.49 -9.73
C VAL A 16 2.29 -8.52 -11.10
N VAL A 17 2.04 -9.72 -11.60
CA VAL A 17 1.30 -9.92 -12.85
C VAL A 17 -0.20 -9.90 -12.55
N ILE A 18 -0.90 -9.02 -13.26
CA ILE A 18 -2.36 -8.87 -13.22
C ILE A 18 -2.80 -8.68 -14.68
N GLU A 19 -3.23 -9.74 -15.34
CA GLU A 19 -3.57 -9.72 -16.77
C GLU A 19 -4.68 -8.71 -17.10
N ASN A 20 -5.71 -8.65 -16.25
CA ASN A 20 -6.84 -7.77 -16.43
C ASN A 20 -6.45 -6.30 -16.20
N LYS A 21 -6.53 -5.50 -17.26
CA LYS A 21 -6.24 -4.06 -17.22
C LYS A 21 -7.20 -3.30 -16.28
N GLU A 22 -8.48 -3.64 -16.28
CA GLU A 22 -9.47 -2.99 -15.42
C GLU A 22 -9.19 -3.23 -13.94
N GLU A 23 -8.72 -4.44 -13.59
CA GLU A 23 -8.27 -4.75 -12.22
C GLU A 23 -7.08 -3.88 -11.81
N ARG A 24 -6.07 -3.73 -12.68
CA ARG A 24 -4.90 -2.87 -12.40
C ARG A 24 -5.30 -1.42 -12.17
N GLU A 25 -6.13 -0.88 -13.06
CA GLU A 25 -6.64 0.49 -12.94
C GLU A 25 -7.49 0.68 -11.68
N LEU A 26 -8.34 -0.30 -11.36
CA LEU A 26 -9.18 -0.27 -10.17
C LEU A 26 -8.36 -0.33 -8.89
N LEU A 27 -7.34 -1.20 -8.80
CA LEU A 27 -6.42 -1.25 -7.67
C LEU A 27 -5.74 0.10 -7.45
N LEU A 28 -5.22 0.74 -8.49
CA LEU A 28 -4.61 2.06 -8.38
C LEU A 28 -5.62 3.13 -7.93
N LYS A 29 -6.86 3.09 -8.41
CA LYS A 29 -7.94 3.99 -7.93
C LYS A 29 -8.24 3.76 -6.45
N ILE A 30 -8.30 2.51 -6.00
CA ILE A 30 -8.55 2.13 -4.60
C ILE A 30 -7.36 2.54 -3.71
N TYR A 31 -6.14 2.25 -4.12
CA TYR A 31 -4.92 2.59 -3.37
C TYR A 31 -4.72 4.11 -3.25
N LYS A 32 -5.22 4.93 -4.19
CA LYS A 32 -5.26 6.39 -4.02
C LYS A 32 -6.12 6.83 -2.82
N LYS A 33 -7.04 5.98 -2.32
CA LYS A 33 -7.79 6.22 -1.08
C LYS A 33 -6.99 5.91 0.19
N ALA A 34 -5.79 5.33 0.08
CA ALA A 34 -4.85 5.22 1.20
C ALA A 34 -4.51 6.60 1.79
N ARG A 35 -3.87 6.61 2.96
CA ARG A 35 -3.50 7.85 3.67
C ARG A 35 -2.64 8.78 2.80
N LYS A 36 -2.79 10.09 2.98
CA LYS A 36 -2.00 11.13 2.32
C LYS A 36 -0.59 11.23 2.89
N LYS A 37 -0.42 10.86 4.17
CA LYS A 37 0.88 10.89 4.84
C LYS A 37 1.13 9.61 5.64
N VAL A 38 2.27 8.96 5.40
CA VAL A 38 2.66 7.70 6.04
C VAL A 38 4.15 7.74 6.39
N ASN A 39 4.53 7.55 7.65
CA ASN A 39 5.93 7.52 8.09
C ASN A 39 6.76 8.72 7.56
N LYS A 40 6.19 9.93 7.70
CA LYS A 40 6.73 11.21 7.18
C LYS A 40 6.85 11.29 5.65
N LYS A 41 6.34 10.32 4.90
CA LYS A 41 6.24 10.36 3.44
C LYS A 41 4.92 10.97 3.02
N GLU A 42 4.97 11.83 2.03
CA GLU A 42 3.79 12.47 1.48
C GLU A 42 3.41 11.78 0.18
N LYS A 43 2.09 11.56 0.02
CA LYS A 43 1.52 10.98 -1.17
C LYS A 43 1.46 12.03 -2.27
N ASN A 44 1.96 11.67 -3.43
CA ASN A 44 1.78 12.41 -4.67
C ASN A 44 0.96 11.54 -5.64
N SER A 45 -0.07 12.14 -6.22
CA SER A 45 -1.01 11.50 -7.15
C SER A 45 -1.05 12.21 -8.50
N LYS A 46 0.11 12.68 -8.99
CA LYS A 46 0.24 13.39 -10.27
C LYS A 46 -0.29 12.58 -11.46
N PHE A 47 -0.09 11.27 -11.47
CA PHE A 47 -0.47 10.39 -12.56
C PHE A 47 -1.55 9.42 -12.12
N ASP A 48 -2.46 9.10 -13.04
CA ASP A 48 -3.55 8.22 -12.68
C ASP A 48 -3.14 6.75 -12.51
N SER A 49 -2.13 6.35 -13.28
CA SER A 49 -1.53 5.02 -13.31
C SER A 49 -0.46 4.81 -12.21
N THR A 50 -0.32 5.74 -11.26
CA THR A 50 0.76 5.71 -10.27
C THR A 50 0.32 6.21 -8.90
N ILE A 51 0.95 5.65 -7.87
CA ILE A 51 0.88 6.11 -6.49
C ILE A 51 2.29 6.27 -5.99
N TYR A 52 2.58 7.46 -5.48
CA TYR A 52 3.92 7.82 -5.06
C TYR A 52 3.88 8.27 -3.60
N PHE A 53 4.76 7.75 -2.77
CA PHE A 53 4.98 8.20 -1.39
C PHE A 53 6.44 8.52 -1.19
N SER A 54 6.76 9.77 -0.89
CA SER A 54 8.16 10.20 -0.79
C SER A 54 8.47 11.03 0.43
N ASN A 55 9.70 10.87 0.90
CA ASN A 55 10.43 11.88 1.65
C ASN A 55 11.88 11.91 1.16
N SER A 56 12.74 12.73 1.79
CA SER A 56 14.15 12.86 1.36
C SER A 56 15.04 11.63 1.59
N SER A 57 14.53 10.58 2.24
CA SER A 57 15.29 9.37 2.59
C SER A 57 14.80 8.14 1.83
N VAL A 58 13.49 8.00 1.62
CA VAL A 58 12.87 6.83 1.02
C VAL A 58 11.69 7.23 0.14
N VAL A 59 11.61 6.61 -1.03
CA VAL A 59 10.49 6.72 -1.97
C VAL A 59 9.85 5.35 -2.15
N VAL A 60 8.53 5.30 -2.17
CA VAL A 60 7.73 4.12 -2.50
C VAL A 60 6.85 4.46 -3.69
N ILE A 61 6.86 3.64 -4.74
CA ILE A 61 6.11 3.85 -5.97
C ILE A 61 5.33 2.59 -6.29
N ILE A 62 4.05 2.71 -6.61
CA ILE A 62 3.23 1.62 -7.16
C ILE A 62 2.65 2.12 -8.46
N TYR A 63 2.88 1.43 -9.58
CA TYR A 63 2.43 1.91 -10.88
C TYR A 63 2.19 0.79 -11.88
N ASP A 64 1.31 1.04 -12.85
CA ASP A 64 1.15 0.16 -14.01
C ASP A 64 2.35 0.33 -14.94
N LYS A 65 3.18 -0.72 -15.03
CA LYS A 65 4.43 -0.67 -15.79
C LYS A 65 4.18 -0.65 -17.30
N THR A 66 3.16 -1.34 -17.77
CA THR A 66 2.77 -1.34 -19.18
C THR A 66 2.35 0.07 -19.58
N LYS A 67 1.46 0.68 -18.80
CA LYS A 67 1.00 2.06 -19.05
C LYS A 67 2.13 3.08 -19.00
N GLU A 68 3.07 2.94 -18.07
CA GLU A 68 4.23 3.83 -17.96
C GLU A 68 5.14 3.78 -19.20
N ARG A 69 5.31 2.62 -19.82
CA ARG A 69 6.09 2.47 -21.06
C ARG A 69 5.36 3.06 -22.25
N GLU A 70 4.05 2.79 -22.36
CA GLU A 70 3.18 3.38 -23.39
C GLU A 70 3.16 4.91 -23.33
N ASP A 71 2.97 5.50 -22.14
CA ASP A 71 2.94 6.96 -21.93
C ASP A 71 4.27 7.65 -22.31
N LYS A 72 5.36 6.89 -22.32
CA LYS A 72 6.69 7.38 -22.72
C LYS A 72 7.03 7.09 -24.17
N ASN A 73 6.11 6.51 -24.94
CA ASN A 73 6.35 6.03 -26.31
C ASN A 73 7.51 5.03 -26.39
N LEU A 74 7.60 4.12 -25.41
CA LEU A 74 8.65 3.11 -25.34
C LEU A 74 8.07 1.71 -25.54
N VAL A 75 8.81 0.83 -26.21
CA VAL A 75 8.41 -0.56 -26.44
C VAL A 75 8.21 -1.29 -25.12
N VAL A 76 7.02 -1.84 -24.90
CA VAL A 76 6.72 -2.71 -23.76
C VAL A 76 7.42 -4.05 -23.99
N LYS A 77 8.38 -4.37 -23.13
CA LYS A 77 9.06 -5.68 -23.19
C LYS A 77 8.16 -6.77 -22.63
N GLU A 78 8.38 -8.02 -22.99
CA GLU A 78 7.53 -9.14 -22.56
C GLU A 78 7.42 -9.22 -21.03
N TYR A 79 8.54 -9.11 -20.33
CA TYR A 79 8.59 -9.09 -18.86
C TYR A 79 8.05 -7.78 -18.23
N GLU A 80 7.51 -6.84 -19.00
CA GLU A 80 6.89 -5.59 -18.53
C GLU A 80 5.36 -5.57 -18.80
N LYS A 81 4.83 -6.57 -19.50
CA LYS A 81 3.42 -6.68 -19.82
C LYS A 81 2.59 -7.04 -18.60
N ASN A 82 1.48 -6.35 -18.43
CA ASN A 82 0.48 -6.62 -17.40
C ASN A 82 1.02 -6.59 -15.96
N ILE A 83 2.06 -5.77 -15.74
CA ILE A 83 2.70 -5.64 -14.43
C ILE A 83 2.18 -4.43 -13.67
N LEU A 84 1.75 -4.67 -12.44
CA LEU A 84 1.67 -3.66 -11.40
C LEU A 84 2.97 -3.73 -10.58
N ARG A 85 3.80 -2.69 -10.70
CA ARG A 85 5.15 -2.68 -10.12
C ARG A 85 5.18 -1.86 -8.84
N LEU A 86 5.79 -2.42 -7.81
CA LEU A 86 6.18 -1.73 -6.59
C LEU A 86 7.69 -1.48 -6.61
N GLU A 87 8.10 -0.24 -6.35
CA GLU A 87 9.50 0.14 -6.15
C GLU A 87 9.69 0.81 -4.79
N ILE A 88 10.74 0.42 -4.06
CA ILE A 88 11.20 1.10 -2.85
C ILE A 88 12.62 1.56 -3.06
N ARG A 89 12.80 2.87 -3.11
CA ARG A 89 14.07 3.52 -3.38
C ARG A 89 14.65 4.12 -2.10
N LEU A 90 15.86 3.69 -1.77
CA LEU A 90 16.61 4.14 -0.60
C LEU A 90 17.69 5.13 -1.02
N PHE A 91 17.68 6.32 -0.43
CA PHE A 91 18.63 7.40 -0.71
C PHE A 91 19.75 7.46 0.34
N PRO A 92 20.84 8.22 0.11
CA PRO A 92 22.01 8.25 1.00
C PRO A 92 21.67 8.53 2.46
N LYS A 93 20.68 9.40 2.74
CA LYS A 93 20.24 9.71 4.11
C LYS A 93 19.77 8.46 4.86
N HIS A 94 19.01 7.59 4.19
CA HIS A 94 18.53 6.34 4.78
C HIS A 94 19.66 5.33 4.99
N LEU A 95 20.51 5.16 3.97
CA LEU A 95 21.64 4.23 4.01
C LEU A 95 22.64 4.60 5.12
N THR A 96 22.95 5.89 5.27
CA THR A 96 23.80 6.39 6.36
C THR A 96 23.14 6.18 7.73
N TYR A 97 21.83 6.42 7.85
CA TYR A 97 21.11 6.16 9.09
C TYR A 97 21.19 4.68 9.49
N LYS A 98 20.84 3.76 8.59
CA LYS A 98 20.90 2.30 8.85
C LYS A 98 22.32 1.82 9.15
N ASN A 99 23.34 2.40 8.52
CA ASN A 99 24.73 2.10 8.85
C ASN A 99 25.11 2.52 10.27
N LYS A 100 24.68 3.72 10.70
CA LYS A 100 24.96 4.21 12.06
C LYS A 100 24.15 3.48 13.12
N SER A 101 22.85 3.30 12.90
CA SER A 101 21.90 2.81 13.91
C SER A 101 21.81 1.28 13.98
N ALA A 102 22.00 0.59 12.85
CA ALA A 102 21.81 -0.87 12.74
C ALA A 102 23.05 -1.58 12.17
N LYS A 103 24.17 -0.86 12.02
CA LYS A 103 25.47 -1.40 11.55
C LYS A 103 25.40 -2.12 10.19
N ILE A 104 24.41 -1.79 9.36
CA ILE A 104 24.30 -2.32 8.00
C ILE A 104 25.27 -1.55 7.10
N GLU A 105 26.29 -2.20 6.57
CA GLU A 105 27.27 -1.56 5.68
C GLU A 105 26.61 -1.03 4.41
N ARG A 106 27.14 0.07 3.89
CA ARG A 106 26.64 0.72 2.67
C ARG A 106 27.23 0.05 1.43
N THR A 107 27.03 -1.25 1.32
CA THR A 107 27.54 -2.09 0.22
C THR A 107 26.38 -2.84 -0.42
N LEU A 108 26.54 -3.23 -1.70
CA LEU A 108 25.55 -4.07 -2.38
C LEU A 108 25.36 -5.40 -1.63
N LYS A 109 26.45 -6.02 -1.16
CA LYS A 109 26.42 -7.28 -0.40
C LYS A 109 25.51 -7.21 0.83
N SER A 110 25.46 -6.07 1.50
CA SER A 110 24.62 -5.89 2.70
C SER A 110 23.14 -5.71 2.38
N TYR A 111 22.80 -5.12 1.23
CA TYR A 111 21.42 -4.80 0.88
C TYR A 111 20.79 -5.77 -0.14
N LEU A 112 21.58 -6.49 -0.93
CA LEU A 112 21.13 -7.55 -1.84
C LEU A 112 20.96 -8.87 -1.09
N LYS A 113 20.13 -8.84 -0.05
CA LYS A 113 19.75 -10.01 0.73
C LYS A 113 18.23 -10.10 0.81
N ASN A 114 17.70 -11.32 0.76
CA ASN A 114 16.26 -11.56 0.72
C ASN A 114 15.55 -11.09 2.00
N ASP A 115 16.18 -11.24 3.16
CA ASP A 115 15.68 -10.76 4.45
C ASP A 115 15.52 -9.23 4.47
N ILE A 116 16.53 -8.50 3.99
CA ILE A 116 16.50 -7.04 3.86
C ILE A 116 15.42 -6.63 2.86
N PHE A 117 15.35 -7.29 1.69
CA PHE A 117 14.31 -7.05 0.70
C PHE A 117 12.91 -7.20 1.33
N SER A 118 12.63 -8.33 1.97
CA SER A 118 11.35 -8.62 2.61
C SER A 118 11.03 -7.61 3.73
N GLU A 119 12.00 -7.23 4.57
CA GLU A 119 11.80 -6.18 5.60
C GLU A 119 11.27 -4.89 4.97
N TYR A 120 11.88 -4.43 3.86
CA TYR A 120 11.46 -3.19 3.21
C TYR A 120 10.10 -3.34 2.53
N ILE A 121 9.87 -4.42 1.77
CA ILE A 121 8.58 -4.65 1.13
C ILE A 121 7.48 -4.65 2.19
N ASP A 122 7.57 -5.50 3.21
CA ASP A 122 6.54 -5.62 4.24
C ASP A 122 6.33 -4.32 4.98
N LYS A 123 7.41 -3.69 5.47
CA LYS A 123 7.30 -2.45 6.23
C LYS A 123 6.60 -1.35 5.44
N HIS A 124 6.91 -1.19 4.17
CA HIS A 124 6.39 -0.09 3.37
C HIS A 124 5.02 -0.41 2.75
N VAL A 125 4.85 -1.60 2.19
CA VAL A 125 3.58 -2.05 1.60
C VAL A 125 2.50 -2.09 2.64
N LEU A 126 2.72 -2.78 3.77
CA LEU A 126 1.69 -2.98 4.78
C LEU A 126 1.25 -1.66 5.41
N THR A 127 2.16 -0.69 5.53
CA THR A 127 1.79 0.62 6.09
C THR A 127 0.94 1.43 5.10
N ILE A 128 1.16 1.28 3.78
CA ILE A 128 0.47 2.07 2.75
C ILE A 128 -0.84 1.38 2.32
N LEU A 129 -0.75 0.11 1.90
CA LEU A 129 -1.84 -0.65 1.30
C LEU A 129 -2.71 -1.39 2.32
N GLN A 130 -2.23 -1.55 3.56
CA GLN A 130 -2.84 -2.43 4.57
C GLN A 130 -2.82 -3.91 4.15
N ARG A 131 -3.03 -4.82 5.12
CA ARG A 131 -3.13 -6.26 4.88
C ARG A 131 -4.51 -6.62 4.33
N GLY A 132 -4.62 -7.81 3.74
CA GLY A 132 -5.88 -8.39 3.28
C GLY A 132 -6.16 -8.16 1.80
N ASN A 133 -7.12 -8.94 1.29
CA ASN A 133 -7.65 -8.89 -0.06
C ASN A 133 -8.75 -7.83 -0.22
N HIS A 134 -8.99 -7.41 -1.44
CA HIS A 134 -10.00 -6.41 -1.77
C HIS A 134 -11.32 -7.11 -2.11
N TYR A 135 -12.39 -6.71 -1.44
CA TYR A 135 -13.74 -7.23 -1.67
C TYR A 135 -14.73 -6.08 -1.82
N LYS A 136 -15.85 -6.33 -2.49
CA LYS A 136 -17.05 -5.47 -2.36
C LYS A 136 -17.65 -5.58 -0.97
N ILE A 137 -18.38 -4.54 -0.56
CA ILE A 137 -19.00 -4.48 0.77
C ILE A 137 -19.95 -5.65 1.04
N LYS A 138 -20.71 -6.11 0.02
CA LYS A 138 -21.67 -7.22 0.15
C LYS A 138 -21.00 -8.53 0.56
N ILE A 139 -19.83 -8.83 0.01
CA ILE A 139 -19.07 -10.03 0.38
C ILE A 139 -18.56 -9.90 1.82
N ILE A 140 -18.05 -8.73 2.17
CA ILE A 140 -17.57 -8.45 3.54
C ILE A 140 -18.70 -8.60 4.55
N GLU A 141 -19.92 -8.17 4.23
CA GLU A 141 -21.09 -8.38 5.08
C GLU A 141 -21.38 -9.87 5.34
N SER A 142 -21.27 -10.73 4.33
CA SER A 142 -21.41 -12.18 4.50
C SER A 142 -20.28 -12.75 5.37
N MET A 143 -19.02 -12.43 5.06
CA MET A 143 -17.86 -12.90 5.84
C MET A 143 -17.94 -12.48 7.33
N LEU A 144 -18.39 -11.25 7.60
CA LEU A 144 -18.60 -10.79 8.97
C LEU A 144 -19.78 -11.50 9.64
N LYS A 145 -20.83 -11.87 8.90
CA LYS A 145 -22.00 -12.56 9.44
C LYS A 145 -21.69 -14.00 9.83
N GLU A 146 -20.88 -14.68 9.04
CA GLU A 146 -20.45 -16.07 9.24
C GLU A 146 -19.48 -16.23 10.42
N ASN A 147 -18.85 -15.15 10.90
CA ASN A 147 -17.93 -15.20 12.03
C ASN A 147 -18.62 -14.87 13.37
N ASP A 148 -18.96 -15.91 14.13
CA ASP A 148 -19.67 -15.80 15.41
C ASP A 148 -18.89 -15.08 16.51
N ASN A 149 -17.56 -14.98 16.39
CA ASN A 149 -16.72 -14.26 17.36
C ASN A 149 -16.86 -12.73 17.25
N ILE A 150 -17.49 -12.22 16.18
CA ILE A 150 -17.69 -10.80 15.96
C ILE A 150 -19.10 -10.39 16.36
N LYS A 151 -19.22 -9.54 17.38
CA LYS A 151 -20.51 -9.02 17.86
C LYS A 151 -21.28 -8.29 16.75
N ALA A 152 -22.60 -8.48 16.69
CA ALA A 152 -23.46 -7.85 15.69
C ALA A 152 -23.31 -6.30 15.61
N LYS A 153 -23.07 -5.65 16.76
CA LYS A 153 -22.77 -4.21 16.82
C LYS A 153 -21.48 -3.86 16.07
N ASP A 154 -20.42 -4.64 16.28
CA ASP A 154 -19.13 -4.43 15.59
C ASP A 154 -19.26 -4.70 14.09
N ARG A 155 -20.02 -5.72 13.67
CA ARG A 155 -20.30 -5.99 12.25
C ARG A 155 -20.89 -4.75 11.56
N LYS A 156 -21.96 -4.17 12.14
CA LYS A 156 -22.62 -2.96 11.60
C LYS A 156 -21.67 -1.76 11.53
N GLU A 157 -20.85 -1.55 12.56
CA GLU A 157 -19.94 -0.40 12.61
C GLU A 157 -18.73 -0.57 11.68
N ILE A 158 -18.23 -1.79 11.47
CA ILE A 158 -17.18 -2.08 10.49
C ILE A 158 -17.68 -1.76 9.08
N ILE A 159 -18.90 -2.15 8.73
CA ILE A 159 -19.48 -1.82 7.42
C ILE A 159 -19.58 -0.31 7.21
N LYS A 160 -20.04 0.45 8.22
CA LYS A 160 -20.05 1.91 8.17
C LYS A 160 -18.63 2.49 8.00
N PHE A 161 -17.66 1.95 8.74
CA PHE A 161 -16.26 2.36 8.67
C PHE A 161 -15.67 2.18 7.27
N LEU A 162 -15.89 1.01 6.66
CA LEU A 162 -15.41 0.70 5.30
C LEU A 162 -16.07 1.57 4.23
N ASN A 163 -17.40 1.77 4.31
CA ASN A 163 -18.12 2.66 3.40
C ASN A 163 -17.63 4.11 3.50
N TYR A 164 -17.30 4.57 4.72
CA TYR A 164 -16.76 5.89 4.94
C TYR A 164 -15.36 6.05 4.32
N ILE A 165 -14.48 5.04 4.49
CA ILE A 165 -13.16 5.00 3.82
C ILE A 165 -13.31 4.98 2.30
N SER A 166 -14.19 4.15 1.76
CA SER A 166 -14.43 4.05 0.31
C SER A 166 -14.83 5.42 -0.28
N ARG A 167 -15.75 6.13 0.39
CA ARG A 167 -16.24 7.44 -0.04
C ARG A 167 -15.18 8.53 0.12
N TYR A 168 -14.60 8.68 1.31
CA TYR A 168 -13.81 9.86 1.69
C TYR A 168 -12.30 9.62 1.82
N GLY A 169 -11.85 8.38 1.68
CA GLY A 169 -10.44 7.98 1.85
C GLY A 169 -10.07 7.72 3.31
N PHE A 170 -8.94 7.04 3.52
CA PHE A 170 -8.51 6.59 4.85
C PHE A 170 -8.19 7.74 5.81
N ASP A 171 -7.72 8.88 5.31
CA ASP A 171 -7.45 10.05 6.15
C ASP A 171 -8.72 10.58 6.85
N SER A 172 -9.89 10.42 6.23
CA SER A 172 -11.16 10.91 6.77
C SER A 172 -11.54 10.25 8.11
N VAL A 173 -11.06 9.03 8.37
CA VAL A 173 -11.34 8.32 9.64
C VAL A 173 -10.32 8.62 10.73
N ILE A 174 -9.11 9.05 10.37
CA ILE A 174 -8.01 9.29 11.32
C ILE A 174 -7.70 10.76 11.58
N ASN A 175 -8.19 11.67 10.73
CA ASN A 175 -8.00 13.10 10.89
C ASN A 175 -9.19 13.73 11.62
N LYS A 176 -8.95 14.90 12.21
CA LYS A 176 -9.99 15.70 12.86
C LYS A 176 -10.98 16.19 11.80
N LEU A 177 -12.26 16.13 12.12
CA LEU A 177 -13.36 16.56 11.24
C LEU A 177 -13.63 18.06 11.34
N ASP A 178 -13.29 18.69 12.46
CA ASP A 178 -13.59 20.08 12.76
C ASP A 178 -12.52 20.74 13.65
N ASP A 179 -12.61 22.06 13.80
CA ASP A 179 -11.77 22.88 14.70
C ASP A 179 -11.93 22.46 16.18
N ASN A 180 -13.05 21.81 16.51
CA ASN A 180 -13.33 21.21 17.81
C ASN A 180 -12.65 19.84 18.03
N LYS A 181 -11.77 19.41 17.11
CA LYS A 181 -10.88 18.24 17.24
C LYS A 181 -11.59 16.88 17.33
N LYS A 182 -12.85 16.74 16.88
CA LYS A 182 -13.54 15.43 16.90
C LYS A 182 -13.14 14.58 15.70
N TYR A 183 -12.76 13.33 15.95
CA TYR A 183 -12.51 12.33 14.90
C TYR A 183 -13.80 11.57 14.59
N LYS A 184 -13.99 11.11 13.34
CA LYS A 184 -15.12 10.22 13.02
C LYS A 184 -15.05 8.93 13.83
N TYR A 185 -13.84 8.39 13.98
CA TYR A 185 -13.53 7.21 14.76
C TYR A 185 -12.33 7.47 15.66
N SER A 186 -12.37 6.97 16.90
CA SER A 186 -11.21 7.04 17.79
C SER A 186 -10.05 6.19 17.25
N ARG A 187 -8.81 6.50 17.64
CA ARG A 187 -7.65 5.67 17.28
C ARG A 187 -7.80 4.22 17.76
N TYR A 188 -8.39 4.03 18.94
CA TYR A 188 -8.68 2.70 19.49
C TYR A 188 -9.66 1.95 18.58
N THR A 189 -10.76 2.58 18.19
CA THR A 189 -11.77 2.01 17.31
C THR A 189 -11.18 1.65 15.93
N CYS A 190 -10.41 2.55 15.33
CA CYS A 190 -9.71 2.27 14.07
C CYS A 190 -8.79 1.06 14.18
N LYS A 191 -7.97 0.98 15.24
CA LYS A 191 -7.08 -0.18 15.46
C LYS A 191 -7.87 -1.48 15.63
N LYS A 192 -8.96 -1.45 16.41
CA LYS A 192 -9.84 -2.60 16.61
C LYS A 192 -10.40 -3.11 15.29
N TYR A 193 -10.98 -2.24 14.45
CA TYR A 193 -11.57 -2.65 13.19
C TYR A 193 -10.54 -3.13 12.18
N ILE A 194 -9.39 -2.47 12.07
CA ILE A 194 -8.30 -2.92 11.20
C ILE A 194 -7.77 -4.29 11.63
N LYS A 195 -7.70 -4.56 12.95
CA LYS A 195 -7.31 -5.88 13.47
C LYS A 195 -8.30 -6.97 13.03
N ILE A 196 -9.60 -6.75 13.27
CA ILE A 196 -10.66 -7.70 12.88
C ILE A 196 -10.63 -7.97 11.37
N LEU A 197 -10.50 -6.91 10.55
CA LEU A 197 -10.41 -7.04 9.09
C LEU A 197 -9.17 -7.85 8.67
N SER A 198 -8.02 -7.59 9.30
CA SER A 198 -6.79 -8.33 9.00
C SER A 198 -6.88 -9.81 9.37
N GLU A 199 -7.55 -10.16 10.46
CA GLU A 199 -7.78 -11.56 10.87
C GLU A 199 -8.69 -12.31 9.88
N LEU A 200 -9.58 -11.59 9.20
CA LEU A 200 -10.42 -12.11 8.13
C LEU A 200 -9.78 -12.03 6.73
N ASN A 201 -8.51 -11.62 6.65
CA ASN A 201 -7.83 -11.36 5.38
C ASN A 201 -8.56 -10.35 4.47
N ILE A 202 -9.21 -9.33 5.07
CA ILE A 202 -9.94 -8.26 4.38
C ILE A 202 -9.14 -6.96 4.43
N ASN A 203 -8.97 -6.33 3.27
CA ASN A 203 -8.38 -5.01 3.17
C ASN A 203 -9.41 -3.91 3.48
N PRO A 204 -9.08 -2.89 4.28
CA PRO A 204 -9.96 -1.75 4.50
C PRO A 204 -10.20 -0.87 3.26
N LEU A 205 -9.32 -0.95 2.26
CA LEU A 205 -9.49 -0.30 0.97
C LEU A 205 -10.33 -1.23 0.07
N ILE A 206 -11.65 -1.14 0.23
CA ILE A 206 -12.61 -2.03 -0.45
C ILE A 206 -12.85 -1.65 -1.91
N ILE A 207 -13.42 -2.61 -2.66
CA ILE A 207 -13.87 -2.38 -4.02
C ILE A 207 -15.17 -1.55 -4.00
N PRO A 208 -15.27 -0.44 -4.76
CA PRO A 208 -16.51 0.33 -4.87
C PRO A 208 -17.65 -0.52 -5.44
N ASN A 209 -18.87 -0.34 -4.92
CA ASN A 209 -20.03 -1.16 -5.31
C ASN A 209 -20.36 -1.09 -6.81
N ARG A 210 -20.05 0.03 -7.47
CA ARG A 210 -20.30 0.25 -8.90
C ARG A 210 -19.24 -0.38 -9.81
N ALA A 211 -18.14 -0.90 -9.25
CA ALA A 211 -17.15 -1.63 -10.04
C ALA A 211 -17.75 -2.96 -10.53
N GLY A 212 -17.37 -3.42 -11.72
CA GLY A 212 -17.78 -4.73 -12.25
C GLY A 212 -17.09 -5.93 -11.58
N ILE A 213 -16.15 -5.69 -10.66
CA ILE A 213 -15.30 -6.71 -10.02
C ILE A 213 -15.69 -6.84 -8.55
N ASP A 214 -15.86 -8.07 -8.07
CA ASP A 214 -16.31 -8.35 -6.71
C ASP A 214 -15.18 -8.65 -5.72
N PHE A 215 -14.06 -9.16 -6.25
CA PHE A 215 -12.89 -9.61 -5.49
C PHE A 215 -11.60 -9.35 -6.26
N ILE A 216 -10.56 -8.90 -5.56
CA ILE A 216 -9.19 -8.84 -6.09
C ILE A 216 -8.23 -9.27 -4.97
N GLU A 217 -7.41 -10.27 -5.26
CA GLU A 217 -6.33 -10.70 -4.37
C GLU A 217 -5.25 -9.60 -4.23
N ASN A 218 -4.81 -9.34 -3.00
CA ASN A 218 -3.73 -8.39 -2.77
C ASN A 218 -2.36 -9.06 -2.88
N LYS A 219 -1.88 -9.24 -4.11
CA LYS A 219 -0.61 -9.91 -4.41
C LYS A 219 0.65 -9.18 -3.91
N PHE A 220 0.54 -7.95 -3.40
CA PHE A 220 1.66 -7.27 -2.75
C PHE A 220 1.91 -7.74 -1.32
N CYS A 221 0.87 -8.21 -0.63
CA CYS A 221 0.91 -8.70 0.74
C CYS A 221 0.84 -10.23 0.72
N ILE A 222 1.97 -10.90 0.95
CA ILE A 222 2.04 -12.36 1.16
C ILE A 222 2.39 -12.57 2.64
#